data_AF-A0A1U7Z338-F1
#
_entry.id   AF-A0A1U7Z338-F1
#
_cell.length_a   1.000
_cell.length_b   1.000
_cell.length_c   1.000
_cell.angle_alpha   90.00
_cell.angle_beta   90.00
_cell.angle_gamma   90.00
#
_symmetry.space_group_name_H-M   'P 1'
#
loop_
_entity.id
_entity.type
_entity.pdbx_description
1 polymer ?
#
loop_
_entity_poly.entity_id
_entity_poly.type
_entity_poly.pdbx_seq_one_letter_code
_entity_poly.pdbx_strand_id
1 'polypeptide(L)'
;MGLLNFLLKLSNGSSVKVILPDTIAYNELAYISDKCPALEFLAFPSPSIPKDIADKIPSLVHKWKNLEHLHLEYLQGGFPFPKIIEEIGRHRKNFIGISVNAGTIDDEVVSAIVTWLPKLRTLDLSGVFGILDIGVTLSKKNLLKILEGCKELDVLAVRKCIQLKIDDEILKQASHIKNFKYEVMNEYCDFGSDYYDYDDFTNYLEGDWNDWVVYLSEAL
;
A
#
# COMPACT_ATOMS: atom_id res chain seq x y z
N MET A 1 0.00 -23.16 -17.16
CA MET A 1 1.39 -22.98 -16.67
C MET A 1 1.79 -21.55 -16.98
N GLY A 2 1.46 -20.61 -16.09
CA GLY A 2 1.36 -19.18 -16.38
C GLY A 2 2.69 -18.42 -16.29
N LEU A 3 2.73 -17.28 -17.00
CA LEU A 3 3.84 -16.31 -17.15
C LEU A 3 4.61 -16.01 -15.85
N LEU A 4 3.91 -16.01 -14.70
CA LEU A 4 4.50 -15.78 -13.39
C LEU A 4 5.58 -16.81 -13.02
N ASN A 5 5.38 -18.09 -13.36
CA ASN A 5 6.37 -19.14 -13.12
C ASN A 5 7.64 -18.96 -13.97
N PHE A 6 7.53 -18.28 -15.11
CA PHE A 6 8.65 -17.97 -15.97
C PHE A 6 9.44 -16.76 -15.44
N LEU A 7 8.74 -15.68 -15.06
CA LEU A 7 9.36 -14.48 -14.50
C LEU A 7 10.09 -14.75 -13.17
N LEU A 8 9.53 -15.59 -12.29
CA LEU A 8 10.16 -15.97 -11.03
C LEU A 8 11.46 -16.78 -11.23
N LYS A 9 11.53 -17.64 -12.26
CA LYS A 9 12.74 -18.42 -12.58
C LYS A 9 13.87 -17.56 -13.13
N LEU A 10 13.57 -16.42 -13.76
CA LEU A 10 14.57 -15.52 -14.33
C LEU A 10 15.26 -14.65 -13.27
N SER A 11 14.65 -14.45 -12.09
CA SER A 11 15.20 -13.59 -11.02
C SER A 11 16.49 -14.09 -10.36
N ASN A 12 16.85 -15.36 -10.56
CA ASN A 12 18.10 -16.00 -10.11
C ASN A 12 18.58 -15.66 -8.68
N GLY A 13 17.65 -15.47 -7.74
CA GLY A 13 17.95 -15.21 -6.32
C GLY A 13 18.29 -13.76 -5.95
N SER A 14 18.15 -12.81 -6.87
CA SER A 14 18.18 -11.37 -6.55
C SER A 14 16.80 -10.92 -6.06
N SER A 15 16.75 -9.85 -5.24
CA SER A 15 15.55 -9.18 -4.72
C SER A 15 14.31 -9.44 -5.60
N VAL A 16 13.34 -10.19 -5.06
CA VAL A 16 12.15 -10.55 -5.83
C VAL A 16 11.07 -9.54 -5.49
N LYS A 17 10.76 -8.66 -6.45
CA LYS A 17 9.58 -7.80 -6.43
C LYS A 17 8.46 -8.52 -7.19
N VAL A 18 7.34 -8.80 -6.52
CA VAL A 18 6.19 -9.48 -7.13
C VAL A 18 4.98 -8.56 -7.12
N ILE A 19 4.44 -8.31 -8.29
CA ILE A 19 3.12 -7.72 -8.48
C ILE A 19 2.22 -8.87 -8.90
N LEU A 20 1.19 -9.15 -8.11
CA LEU A 20 0.24 -10.22 -8.42
C LEU A 20 -0.67 -9.77 -9.58
N PRO A 21 -1.15 -10.70 -10.41
CA PRO A 21 -2.17 -10.42 -11.43
C PRO A 21 -3.55 -10.18 -10.78
N ASP A 22 -4.42 -9.42 -11.45
CA ASP A 22 -5.74 -8.98 -10.96
C ASP A 22 -6.57 -10.10 -10.33
N THR A 23 -6.39 -11.32 -10.81
CA THR A 23 -6.92 -12.53 -10.18
C THR A 23 -5.79 -13.47 -9.85
N ILE A 24 -5.76 -13.97 -8.61
CA ILE A 24 -4.81 -14.99 -8.18
C ILE A 24 -5.51 -16.10 -7.44
N ALA A 25 -5.18 -17.35 -7.78
CA ALA A 25 -5.65 -18.50 -7.03
C ALA A 25 -4.75 -18.75 -5.80
N TYR A 26 -5.34 -19.28 -4.72
CA TYR A 26 -4.60 -19.52 -3.47
C TYR A 26 -3.36 -20.43 -3.68
N ASN A 27 -3.46 -21.45 -4.53
CA ASN A 27 -2.35 -22.34 -4.83
C ASN A 27 -1.18 -21.62 -5.53
N GLU A 28 -1.47 -20.61 -6.34
CA GLU A 28 -0.44 -19.78 -6.98
C GLU A 28 0.24 -18.88 -5.94
N LEU A 29 -0.53 -18.22 -5.07
CA LEU A 29 0.03 -17.41 -3.99
C LEU A 29 0.87 -18.26 -3.02
N ALA A 30 0.40 -19.46 -2.68
CA ALA A 30 1.14 -20.41 -1.85
C ALA A 30 2.44 -20.86 -2.55
N TYR A 31 2.39 -21.13 -3.86
CA TYR A 31 3.58 -21.48 -4.64
C TYR A 31 4.63 -20.37 -4.65
N ILE A 32 4.22 -19.10 -4.88
CA ILE A 32 5.10 -17.94 -4.80
C ILE A 32 5.73 -17.86 -3.41
N SER A 33 4.90 -18.00 -2.37
CA SER A 33 5.36 -17.95 -0.98
C SER A 33 6.39 -19.05 -0.66
N ASP A 34 6.25 -20.24 -1.26
CA ASP A 34 7.19 -21.36 -1.07
C ASP A 34 8.46 -21.26 -1.92
N LYS A 35 8.38 -20.64 -3.10
CA LYS A 35 9.49 -20.58 -4.06
C LYS A 35 10.27 -19.28 -4.05
N CYS A 36 9.76 -18.24 -3.39
CA CYS A 36 10.37 -16.91 -3.34
C CYS A 36 10.67 -16.49 -1.90
N PRO A 37 11.60 -17.15 -1.19
CA PRO A 37 11.98 -16.74 0.17
C PRO A 37 12.68 -15.38 0.22
N ALA A 38 13.24 -14.91 -0.91
CA ALA A 38 13.85 -13.60 -1.10
C ALA A 38 12.85 -12.52 -1.58
N LEU A 39 11.55 -12.75 -1.38
CA LEU A 39 10.51 -11.76 -1.68
C LEU A 39 10.67 -10.55 -0.77
N GLU A 40 10.95 -9.38 -1.37
CA GLU A 40 11.16 -8.11 -0.68
C GLU A 40 9.97 -7.15 -0.85
N PHE A 41 9.32 -7.20 -2.00
CA PHE A 41 8.15 -6.38 -2.31
C PHE A 41 7.01 -7.28 -2.82
N LEU A 42 5.83 -7.11 -2.23
CA LEU A 42 4.60 -7.77 -2.66
C LEU A 42 3.50 -6.75 -2.90
N ALA A 43 2.98 -6.68 -4.11
CA ALA A 43 1.81 -5.88 -4.45
C ALA A 43 0.60 -6.76 -4.77
N PHE A 44 -0.52 -6.46 -4.12
CA PHE A 44 -1.83 -6.98 -4.50
C PHE A 44 -2.53 -5.97 -5.44
N PRO A 45 -2.97 -6.39 -6.64
CA PRO A 45 -3.65 -5.56 -7.63
C PRO A 45 -5.14 -5.34 -7.29
N SER A 46 -5.87 -4.68 -8.20
CA SER A 46 -7.31 -4.43 -8.13
C SER A 46 -8.08 -5.11 -9.28
N PRO A 47 -9.33 -5.64 -9.08
CA PRO A 47 -10.14 -5.62 -7.87
C PRO A 47 -10.34 -6.99 -7.18
N SER A 48 -10.58 -6.90 -5.86
CA SER A 48 -11.10 -7.91 -4.92
C SER A 48 -10.49 -9.33 -4.96
N ILE A 49 -9.54 -9.56 -4.05
CA ILE A 49 -9.12 -10.91 -3.66
C ILE A 49 -10.34 -11.64 -3.07
N PRO A 50 -10.75 -12.80 -3.60
CA PRO A 50 -11.84 -13.58 -3.03
C PRO A 50 -11.63 -13.83 -1.53
N LYS A 51 -12.69 -13.68 -0.73
CA LYS A 51 -12.60 -13.74 0.73
C LYS A 51 -11.98 -15.05 1.23
N ASP A 52 -12.29 -16.18 0.60
CA ASP A 52 -11.75 -17.50 0.95
C ASP A 52 -10.24 -17.63 0.69
N ILE A 53 -9.70 -16.80 -0.21
CA ILE A 53 -8.26 -16.65 -0.45
C ILE A 53 -7.68 -15.66 0.55
N ALA A 54 -8.32 -14.49 0.73
CA ALA A 54 -7.89 -13.44 1.64
C ALA A 54 -7.70 -13.96 3.08
N ASP A 55 -8.67 -14.73 3.59
CA ASP A 55 -8.65 -15.31 4.93
C ASP A 55 -7.48 -16.27 5.17
N LYS A 56 -6.87 -16.82 4.10
CA LYS A 56 -5.72 -17.72 4.18
C LYS A 56 -4.39 -16.98 4.09
N ILE A 57 -4.35 -15.73 3.64
CA ILE A 57 -3.12 -14.94 3.47
C ILE A 57 -2.30 -14.84 4.76
N PRO A 58 -2.88 -14.56 5.95
CA PRO A 58 -2.10 -14.49 7.18
C PRO A 58 -1.24 -15.74 7.43
N SER A 59 -1.75 -16.93 7.06
CA SER A 59 -1.01 -18.19 7.23
C SER A 59 0.23 -18.31 6.33
N LEU A 60 0.37 -17.49 5.30
CA LEU A 60 1.50 -17.48 4.36
C LEU A 60 2.59 -16.48 4.76
N VAL A 61 2.28 -15.48 5.59
CA VAL A 61 3.18 -14.36 5.93
C VAL A 61 4.52 -14.85 6.52
N HIS A 62 4.49 -15.93 7.31
CA HIS A 62 5.69 -16.53 7.90
C HIS A 62 6.70 -17.04 6.84
N LYS A 63 6.28 -17.22 5.58
CA LYS A 63 7.15 -17.64 4.46
C LYS A 63 7.89 -16.47 3.80
N TRP A 64 7.37 -15.24 3.90
CA TRP A 64 7.96 -14.05 3.27
C TRP A 64 9.05 -13.44 4.17
N LYS A 65 10.19 -14.12 4.28
CA LYS A 65 11.23 -13.82 5.27
C LYS A 65 11.92 -12.49 5.10
N ASN A 66 12.05 -12.05 3.86
CA ASN A 66 12.74 -10.83 3.50
C ASN A 66 11.76 -9.73 3.07
N LEU A 67 10.46 -9.86 3.37
CA LEU A 67 9.50 -8.86 2.95
C LEU A 67 9.80 -7.53 3.64
N GLU A 68 10.02 -6.51 2.84
CA GLU A 68 10.33 -5.15 3.26
C GLU A 68 9.14 -4.22 3.04
N HIS A 69 8.37 -4.47 1.97
CA HIS A 69 7.28 -3.59 1.56
C HIS A 69 6.04 -4.37 1.11
N LEU A 70 4.87 -3.92 1.55
CA LEU A 70 3.57 -4.45 1.16
C LEU A 70 2.73 -3.34 0.50
N HIS A 71 2.31 -3.57 -0.75
CA HIS A 71 1.45 -2.67 -1.50
C HIS A 71 0.06 -3.27 -1.71
N LEU A 72 -0.97 -2.47 -1.48
CA LEU A 72 -2.37 -2.82 -1.73
C LEU A 72 -2.96 -1.76 -2.65
N GLU A 73 -3.37 -2.17 -3.85
CA GLU A 73 -4.07 -1.24 -4.74
C GLU A 73 -5.42 -0.84 -4.15
N TYR A 74 -6.14 -1.81 -3.56
CA TYR A 74 -7.41 -1.58 -2.89
C TYR A 74 -7.54 -2.40 -1.62
N LEU A 75 -7.61 -1.72 -0.47
CA LEU A 75 -7.90 -2.31 0.83
C LEU A 75 -9.42 -2.50 0.99
N GLN A 76 -9.89 -3.65 0.49
CA GLN A 76 -11.29 -4.04 0.57
C GLN A 76 -11.76 -4.28 2.01
N GLY A 77 -13.01 -3.91 2.31
CA GLY A 77 -13.69 -4.29 3.55
C GLY A 77 -13.70 -5.82 3.76
N GLY A 78 -13.18 -6.27 4.90
CA GLY A 78 -13.06 -7.69 5.25
C GLY A 78 -11.76 -8.35 4.82
N PHE A 79 -10.86 -7.64 4.12
CA PHE A 79 -9.49 -8.11 3.92
C PHE A 79 -8.76 -8.15 5.28
N PRO A 80 -8.08 -9.26 5.66
CA PRO A 80 -7.53 -9.44 7.01
C PRO A 80 -6.20 -8.69 7.22
N PHE A 81 -6.15 -7.43 6.81
CA PHE A 81 -4.94 -6.60 6.89
C PHE A 81 -4.35 -6.46 8.30
N PRO A 82 -5.16 -6.24 9.37
CA PRO A 82 -4.64 -6.20 10.73
C PRO A 82 -3.89 -7.48 11.13
N LYS A 83 -4.41 -8.66 10.73
CA LYS A 83 -3.76 -9.96 11.00
C LYS A 83 -2.49 -10.14 10.18
N ILE A 84 -2.46 -9.67 8.94
CA ILE A 84 -1.25 -9.69 8.10
C ILE A 84 -0.16 -8.83 8.74
N ILE A 85 -0.51 -7.61 9.18
CA ILE A 85 0.41 -6.69 9.88
C ILE A 85 0.94 -7.32 11.17
N GLU A 86 0.08 -7.95 11.95
CA GLU A 86 0.48 -8.69 13.17
C GLU A 86 1.49 -9.79 12.86
N GLU A 87 1.23 -10.64 11.86
CA GLU A 87 2.13 -11.71 11.47
C GLU A 87 3.47 -11.18 10.91
N ILE A 88 3.46 -10.05 10.21
CA ILE A 88 4.69 -9.37 9.78
C ILE A 88 5.48 -8.92 11.01
N GLY A 89 4.85 -8.17 11.92
CA GLY A 89 5.54 -7.62 13.10
C GLY A 89 6.06 -8.68 14.08
N ARG A 90 5.38 -9.83 14.20
CA ARG A 90 5.83 -10.96 15.02
C ARG A 90 7.14 -11.59 14.54
N HIS A 91 7.38 -11.56 13.23
CA HIS A 91 8.42 -12.38 12.61
C HIS A 91 9.52 -11.60 11.89
N ARG A 92 9.35 -10.28 11.66
CA ARG A 92 10.19 -9.51 10.74
C ARG A 92 10.78 -8.26 11.37
N LYS A 93 12.10 -8.13 11.29
CA LYS A 93 12.84 -6.94 11.77
C LYS A 93 13.14 -5.92 10.65
N ASN A 94 13.02 -6.34 9.39
CA ASN A 94 13.44 -5.54 8.23
C ASN A 94 12.22 -4.98 7.44
N PHE A 95 11.00 -5.17 7.95
CA PHE A 95 9.83 -4.61 7.28
C PHE A 95 9.80 -3.10 7.49
N ILE A 96 9.75 -2.35 6.40
CA ILE A 96 9.93 -0.89 6.40
C ILE A 96 8.78 -0.13 5.77
N GLY A 97 7.95 -0.74 4.92
CA GLY A 97 7.04 0.00 4.05
C GLY A 97 5.65 -0.59 3.86
N ILE A 98 4.64 0.29 3.93
CA ILE A 98 3.26 0.00 3.52
C ILE A 98 2.82 1.05 2.51
N SER A 99 2.17 0.60 1.45
CA SER A 99 1.47 1.45 0.49
C SER A 99 0.03 0.97 0.29
N VAL A 100 -0.92 1.90 0.31
CA VAL A 100 -2.35 1.65 0.04
C VAL A 100 -2.90 2.75 -0.85
N ASN A 101 -3.37 2.41 -2.05
CA ASN A 101 -3.85 3.39 -3.01
C ASN A 101 -5.35 3.71 -2.83
N ALA A 102 -6.14 2.79 -2.29
CA ALA A 102 -7.56 3.01 -2.06
C ALA A 102 -8.10 2.11 -0.93
N GLY A 103 -9.20 2.52 -0.30
CA GLY A 103 -9.87 1.79 0.78
C GLY A 103 -9.90 2.55 2.11
N THR A 104 -10.17 1.87 3.22
CA THR A 104 -10.37 2.52 4.52
C THR A 104 -9.28 2.14 5.51
N ILE A 105 -8.63 3.14 6.11
CA ILE A 105 -7.67 2.96 7.22
C ILE A 105 -8.37 3.32 8.53
N ASP A 106 -9.09 2.33 9.07
CA ASP A 106 -9.89 2.46 10.29
C ASP A 106 -9.05 2.28 11.58
N ASP A 107 -9.71 2.38 12.73
CA ASP A 107 -9.07 2.26 14.04
C ASP A 107 -8.44 0.87 14.25
N GLU A 108 -8.96 -0.21 13.64
CA GLU A 108 -8.39 -1.57 13.75
C GLU A 108 -7.08 -1.67 12.97
N VAL A 109 -7.06 -1.19 11.72
CA VAL A 109 -5.85 -1.13 10.89
C VAL A 109 -4.79 -0.27 11.56
N VAL A 110 -5.14 0.93 12.04
CA VAL A 110 -4.21 1.81 12.75
C VAL A 110 -3.64 1.13 14.00
N SER A 111 -4.48 0.49 14.80
CA SER A 111 -4.04 -0.20 16.01
C SER A 111 -3.05 -1.31 15.69
N ALA A 112 -3.26 -2.06 14.61
CA ALA A 112 -2.31 -3.07 14.16
C ALA A 112 -0.97 -2.46 13.72
N ILE A 113 -0.99 -1.39 12.90
CA ILE A 113 0.24 -0.71 12.45
C ILE A 113 1.05 -0.22 13.65
N VAL A 114 0.46 0.54 14.56
CA VAL A 114 1.21 1.14 15.68
C VAL A 114 1.70 0.11 16.69
N THR A 115 0.99 -1.01 16.84
CA THR A 115 1.35 -2.08 17.79
C THR A 115 2.47 -2.95 17.25
N TRP A 116 2.37 -3.36 15.98
CA TRP A 116 3.23 -4.39 15.40
C TRP A 116 4.35 -3.82 14.53
N LEU A 117 4.21 -2.61 14.01
CA LEU A 117 5.17 -1.96 13.12
C LEU A 117 5.61 -0.56 13.63
N PRO A 118 6.02 -0.39 14.90
CA PRO A 118 6.42 0.92 15.43
C PRO A 118 7.68 1.50 14.75
N LYS A 119 8.42 0.66 14.01
CA LYS A 119 9.63 1.03 13.24
C LYS A 119 9.36 1.23 11.75
N LEU A 120 8.10 1.37 11.36
CA LEU A 120 7.74 1.62 9.97
C LEU A 120 8.44 2.91 9.49
N ARG A 121 9.10 2.85 8.33
CA ARG A 121 9.84 3.97 7.75
C ARG A 121 9.09 4.64 6.62
N THR A 122 8.27 3.89 5.89
CA THR A 122 7.51 4.37 4.74
C THR A 122 6.04 4.04 4.92
N LEU A 123 5.21 5.07 4.88
CA LEU A 123 3.76 4.93 4.76
C LEU A 123 3.26 5.80 3.61
N ASP A 124 2.77 5.15 2.55
CA ASP A 124 2.17 5.81 1.41
C ASP A 124 0.68 5.49 1.33
N LEU A 125 -0.14 6.51 1.51
CA LEU A 125 -1.61 6.46 1.42
C LEU A 125 -2.10 7.38 0.30
N SER A 126 -1.27 7.59 -0.72
CA SER A 126 -1.60 8.42 -1.87
C SER A 126 -2.68 7.75 -2.70
N GLY A 127 -3.86 8.38 -2.73
CA GLY A 127 -4.96 7.96 -3.57
C GLY A 127 -4.62 8.02 -5.05
N VAL A 128 -5.04 7.02 -5.82
CA VAL A 128 -5.10 7.13 -7.29
C VAL A 128 -6.48 7.69 -7.65
N PHE A 129 -6.55 8.99 -7.97
CA PHE A 129 -7.78 9.60 -8.49
C PHE A 129 -7.94 9.19 -9.94
N GLY A 130 -8.59 8.03 -10.14
CA GLY A 130 -9.19 7.65 -11.40
C GLY A 130 -10.69 7.93 -11.42
N ILE A 131 -11.38 7.36 -12.41
CA ILE A 131 -12.79 7.60 -12.81
C ILE A 131 -13.84 7.36 -11.71
N LEU A 132 -13.46 6.74 -10.60
CA LEU A 132 -14.37 6.32 -9.54
C LEU A 132 -14.18 7.07 -8.21
N ASP A 133 -13.36 8.13 -8.18
CA ASP A 133 -13.07 8.92 -6.96
C ASP A 133 -12.71 8.04 -5.73
N ILE A 134 -11.96 6.95 -5.97
CA ILE A 134 -11.61 5.99 -4.92
C ILE A 134 -10.26 6.38 -4.32
N GLY A 135 -10.31 7.14 -3.24
CA GLY A 135 -9.13 7.45 -2.42
C GLY A 135 -9.00 6.57 -1.18
N VAL A 136 -7.99 6.87 -0.38
CA VAL A 136 -7.87 6.32 0.98
C VAL A 136 -8.74 7.15 1.93
N THR A 137 -9.70 6.52 2.61
CA THR A 137 -10.42 7.15 3.71
C THR A 137 -9.58 7.06 4.99
N LEU A 138 -9.15 8.21 5.50
CA LEU A 138 -8.30 8.33 6.68
C LEU A 138 -8.73 9.54 7.51
N SER A 139 -9.09 9.31 8.78
CA SER A 139 -9.41 10.41 9.70
C SER A 139 -8.15 11.07 10.26
N LYS A 140 -8.23 12.37 10.58
CA LYS A 140 -7.17 13.10 11.32
C LYS A 140 -6.73 12.36 12.58
N LYS A 141 -7.69 11.86 13.38
CA LYS A 141 -7.42 11.07 14.60
C LYS A 141 -6.52 9.87 14.32
N ASN A 142 -6.80 9.15 13.23
CA ASN A 142 -6.05 7.96 12.85
C ASN A 142 -4.65 8.30 12.33
N LEU A 143 -4.50 9.38 11.56
CA LEU A 143 -3.18 9.87 11.18
C LEU A 143 -2.34 10.27 12.40
N LEU A 144 -2.90 11.01 13.35
CA LEU A 144 -2.17 11.42 14.56
C LEU A 144 -1.72 10.22 15.39
N LYS A 145 -2.57 9.19 15.55
CA LYS A 145 -2.18 7.92 16.19
C LYS A 145 -1.00 7.24 15.49
N ILE A 146 -1.00 7.22 14.16
CA ILE A 146 0.12 6.66 13.38
C ILE A 146 1.40 7.46 13.66
N LEU A 147 1.33 8.80 13.58
CA LEU A 147 2.47 9.69 13.87
C LEU A 147 2.96 9.57 15.32
N GLU A 148 2.09 9.19 16.25
CA GLU A 148 2.44 8.91 17.64
C GLU A 148 3.12 7.55 17.81
N GLY A 149 2.64 6.51 17.12
CA GLY A 149 3.16 5.15 17.25
C GLY A 149 4.40 4.84 16.39
N CYS A 150 4.51 5.45 15.21
CA CYS A 150 5.54 5.17 14.22
C CYS A 150 6.55 6.33 14.15
N LYS A 151 7.49 6.37 15.09
CA LYS A 151 8.45 7.48 15.24
C LYS A 151 9.63 7.43 14.26
N GLU A 152 9.81 6.31 13.57
CA GLU A 152 10.90 6.10 12.61
C GLU A 152 10.48 6.38 11.15
N LEU A 153 9.30 7.00 10.93
CA LEU A 153 8.84 7.37 9.60
C LEU A 153 9.80 8.38 8.94
N ASP A 154 10.40 7.97 7.82
CA ASP A 154 11.18 8.83 6.93
C ASP A 154 10.33 9.39 5.79
N VAL A 155 9.32 8.62 5.36
CA VAL A 155 8.42 8.95 4.26
C VAL A 155 6.98 8.78 4.73
N LEU A 156 6.20 9.85 4.59
CA LEU A 156 4.76 9.84 4.77
C LEU A 156 4.13 10.53 3.56
N ALA A 157 3.30 9.81 2.83
CA ALA A 157 2.51 10.39 1.74
C ALA A 157 1.02 10.20 2.03
N VAL A 158 0.27 11.29 2.09
CA VAL A 158 -1.19 11.32 2.35
C VAL A 158 -1.85 12.24 1.34
N ARG A 159 -1.75 11.85 0.06
CA ARG A 159 -2.34 12.60 -1.05
C ARG A 159 -3.74 12.11 -1.31
N LYS A 160 -4.68 13.02 -1.58
CA LYS A 160 -6.06 12.67 -1.96
C LYS A 160 -6.77 11.75 -0.95
N CYS A 161 -6.42 11.86 0.34
CA CYS A 161 -7.09 11.09 1.39
C CYS A 161 -8.46 11.71 1.71
N ILE A 162 -9.51 10.90 1.62
CA ILE A 162 -10.87 11.30 1.95
C ILE A 162 -10.97 11.48 3.47
N GLN A 163 -11.62 12.56 3.92
CA GLN A 163 -11.78 12.96 5.34
C GLN A 163 -10.50 13.46 6.06
N LEU A 164 -9.39 13.66 5.34
CA LEU A 164 -8.18 14.22 5.91
C LEU A 164 -7.96 15.67 5.47
N LYS A 165 -8.08 16.61 6.41
CA LYS A 165 -7.59 17.98 6.25
C LYS A 165 -6.29 18.12 7.05
N ILE A 166 -5.21 18.50 6.37
CA ILE A 166 -3.92 18.76 7.00
C ILE A 166 -3.98 20.12 7.69
N ASP A 167 -3.66 20.16 8.98
CA ASP A 167 -3.62 21.37 9.79
C ASP A 167 -2.32 21.47 10.60
N ASP A 168 -2.16 22.59 11.32
CA ASP A 168 -0.94 22.90 12.07
C ASP A 168 -0.55 21.83 13.09
N GLU A 169 -1.54 21.10 13.65
CA GLU A 169 -1.28 20.01 14.58
C GLU A 169 -0.61 18.84 13.88
N ILE A 170 -1.13 18.42 12.73
CA ILE A 170 -0.52 17.38 11.90
C ILE A 170 0.87 17.80 11.45
N LEU A 171 1.02 19.04 10.96
CA LEU A 171 2.31 19.58 10.50
C LEU A 171 3.36 19.58 11.61
N LYS A 172 2.97 20.02 12.82
CA LYS A 172 3.86 20.02 13.99
C LYS A 172 4.26 18.59 14.37
N GLN A 173 3.32 17.66 14.38
CA GLN A 173 3.58 16.26 14.75
C GLN A 173 4.48 15.57 13.71
N ALA A 174 4.27 15.85 12.42
CA ALA A 174 5.03 15.27 11.31
C ALA A 174 6.38 16.00 11.03
N SER A 175 6.73 17.04 11.79
CA SER A 175 7.92 17.88 11.55
C SER A 175 9.27 17.15 11.54
N HIS A 176 9.33 15.94 12.10
CA HIS A 176 10.52 15.08 12.11
C HIS A 176 10.65 14.20 10.84
N ILE A 177 9.60 14.10 10.03
CA ILE A 177 9.55 13.25 8.84
C ILE A 177 10.23 13.99 7.69
N LYS A 178 11.26 13.38 7.11
CA LYS A 178 12.07 13.99 6.05
C LYS A 178 11.26 14.26 4.78
N ASN A 179 10.43 13.31 4.39
CA ASN A 179 9.64 13.35 3.17
C ASN A 179 8.15 13.26 3.49
N PHE A 180 7.58 14.38 3.96
CA PHE A 180 6.13 14.49 4.17
C PHE A 180 5.45 15.08 2.93
N LYS A 181 4.72 14.25 2.19
CA LYS A 181 3.97 14.61 0.99
C LYS A 181 2.47 14.64 1.31
N TYR A 182 1.81 15.75 1.06
CA TYR A 182 0.36 15.87 1.23
C TYR A 182 -0.21 16.79 0.15
N GLU A 183 -1.48 16.62 -0.17
CA GLU A 183 -2.20 17.55 -1.03
C GLU A 183 -3.02 18.52 -0.18
N VAL A 184 -2.91 19.81 -0.50
CA VAL A 184 -3.86 20.81 -0.02
C VAL A 184 -5.03 20.76 -0.99
N MET A 185 -6.13 20.12 -0.61
CA MET A 185 -7.37 20.26 -1.39
C MET A 185 -7.79 21.72 -1.28
N ASN A 186 -7.58 22.51 -2.35
CA ASN A 186 -8.11 23.85 -2.43
C ASN A 186 -9.63 23.77 -2.28
N GLU A 187 -10.22 24.62 -1.44
CA GLU A 187 -11.64 24.60 -1.04
C GLU A 187 -12.65 24.89 -2.19
N TYR A 188 -12.27 24.74 -3.45
CA TYR A 188 -13.14 24.87 -4.62
C TYR A 188 -12.79 23.85 -5.71
N CYS A 189 -13.34 22.66 -5.61
CA CYS A 189 -13.70 21.88 -6.79
C CYS A 189 -15.23 21.88 -6.85
N ASP A 190 -15.77 22.88 -7.53
CA ASP A 190 -17.16 22.87 -7.97
C ASP A 190 -17.33 21.62 -8.84
N PHE A 191 -18.13 20.65 -8.38
CA PHE A 191 -18.43 19.42 -9.12
C PHE A 191 -19.33 19.78 -10.31
N GLY A 192 -18.75 20.44 -11.31
CA GLY A 192 -19.34 20.64 -12.62
C GLY A 192 -19.42 19.29 -13.32
N SER A 193 -20.64 18.82 -13.55
CA SER A 193 -20.95 17.61 -14.30
C SER A 193 -20.61 17.79 -15.78
N ASP A 194 -19.34 17.75 -16.15
CA ASP A 194 -18.95 17.72 -17.55
C ASP A 194 -18.59 16.28 -17.94
N TYR A 195 -19.41 15.74 -18.84
CA TYR A 195 -19.27 14.42 -19.46
C TYR A 195 -17.87 14.26 -20.06
N TYR A 196 -17.11 13.27 -19.59
CA TYR A 196 -15.80 12.94 -20.17
C TYR A 196 -15.97 12.18 -21.50
N ASP A 197 -15.29 12.69 -22.53
CA ASP A 197 -15.09 12.06 -23.84
C ASP A 197 -14.08 10.91 -23.70
N TYR A 198 -14.40 9.74 -24.25
CA TYR A 198 -13.75 8.45 -23.95
C TYR A 198 -12.36 8.27 -24.57
N ASP A 199 -11.89 9.22 -25.37
CA ASP A 199 -10.73 9.04 -26.26
C ASP A 199 -9.37 9.49 -25.69
N ASP A 200 -9.30 10.07 -24.48
CA ASP A 200 -8.03 10.51 -23.83
C ASP A 200 -7.49 9.51 -22.77
N PHE A 201 -7.94 8.25 -22.84
CA PHE A 201 -7.80 7.26 -21.77
C PHE A 201 -6.42 6.58 -21.68
N THR A 202 -5.63 6.63 -22.75
CA THR A 202 -4.37 5.87 -22.84
C THR A 202 -3.15 6.66 -22.37
N ASN A 203 -3.19 7.98 -22.41
CA ASN A 203 -2.04 8.82 -22.04
C ASN A 203 -1.92 9.05 -20.53
N TYR A 204 -3.01 8.93 -19.76
CA TYR A 204 -3.00 9.22 -18.33
C TYR A 204 -2.46 8.08 -17.45
N LEU A 205 -2.69 6.82 -17.86
CA LEU A 205 -2.19 5.65 -17.12
C LEU A 205 -0.68 5.45 -17.29
N GLU A 206 -0.10 5.85 -18.42
CA GLU A 206 1.36 5.78 -18.63
C GLU A 206 2.13 6.84 -17.83
N GLY A 207 1.52 7.97 -17.48
CA GLY A 207 2.17 9.03 -16.69
C GLY A 207 2.37 8.67 -15.22
N ASP A 208 1.32 8.17 -14.56
CA ASP A 208 1.33 7.91 -13.11
C ASP A 208 2.11 6.62 -12.75
N TRP A 209 2.11 5.61 -13.63
CA TRP A 209 2.89 4.38 -13.42
C TRP A 209 4.41 4.61 -13.52
N ASN A 210 4.84 5.54 -14.37
CA ASN A 210 6.25 5.86 -14.56
C ASN A 210 6.85 6.57 -13.34
N ASP A 211 6.08 7.39 -12.62
CA ASP A 211 6.54 7.99 -11.36
C ASP A 211 6.80 6.91 -10.29
N TRP A 212 5.92 5.90 -10.14
CA TRP A 212 6.08 4.82 -9.15
C TRP A 212 7.31 3.93 -9.38
N VAL A 213 7.64 3.63 -10.64
CA VAL A 213 8.82 2.82 -11.00
C VAL A 213 10.12 3.61 -10.77
N VAL A 214 10.09 4.93 -10.96
CA VAL A 214 11.22 5.84 -10.66
C VAL A 214 11.41 6.04 -9.15
N TYR A 215 10.33 6.11 -8.36
CA TYR A 215 10.46 6.28 -6.90
C TYR A 215 11.04 5.06 -6.17
N LEU A 216 10.76 3.83 -6.64
CA LEU A 216 11.33 2.61 -6.05
C LEU A 216 12.79 2.36 -6.43
N SER A 217 13.35 3.07 -7.42
CA SER A 217 14.77 3.00 -7.77
C SER A 217 15.61 4.06 -7.06
N GLU A 218 15.00 5.15 -6.58
CA GLU A 218 15.70 6.23 -5.87
C GLU A 218 15.67 6.09 -4.34
N ALA A 219 14.85 5.19 -3.79
CA ALA A 219 14.70 4.97 -2.35
C ALA A 219 15.42 3.71 -1.80
N LEU A 220 16.15 2.99 -2.66
CA LEU A 220 17.05 1.86 -2.32
C LEU A 220 18.50 2.24 -2.62
#